data_AF-G7VQ50-F1
#
_entry.id   AF-G7VQ50-F1
#
_cell.length_a   1.000
_cell.length_b   1.000
_cell.length_c   1.000
_cell.angle_alpha   90.00
_cell.angle_beta   90.00
_cell.angle_gamma   90.00
#
_symmetry.space_group_name_H-M   'P 1'
#
loop_
_entity.id
_entity.type
_entity.pdbx_description
1 polymer ?
#
loop_
_entity_poly.entity_id
_entity_poly.type
_entity_poly.pdbx_seq_one_letter_code
_entity_poly.pdbx_strand_id
1 'polypeptide(L)' 'MLGYTWWGPIDIISAGTSEMSKRYGFIYVDQDDLGQGSLKRIRKDLFYYYQKIIASNGEDLEY' A
#
# COMPACT_ATOMS: atom_id res chain seq x y z
N MET A 1 -3.12 5.35 23.31
CA MET A 1 -2.71 4.56 22.12
C MET A 1 -1.39 5.11 21.62
N LEU A 2 -0.42 4.26 21.27
CA LEU A 2 0.95 4.69 20.90
C LEU A 2 1.12 5.02 19.40
N GLY A 3 0.28 4.46 18.53
CA GLY A 3 0.33 4.71 17.09
C GLY A 3 -0.42 3.64 16.31
N TYR A 4 -0.48 3.82 14.99
CA TYR A 4 -1.06 2.90 14.03
C TYR A 4 -0.12 2.74 12.82
N THR A 5 0.20 1.50 12.45
CA THR A 5 1.06 1.18 11.30
C THR A 5 0.31 0.29 10.32
N TRP A 6 0.08 0.81 9.10
CA TRP A 6 -0.65 0.09 8.07
C TRP A 6 0.13 -1.15 7.58
N TRP A 7 -0.56 -2.29 7.45
CA TRP A 7 0.06 -3.51 6.95
C TRP A 7 0.30 -3.45 5.44
N GLY A 8 1.53 -3.73 5.01
CA GLY A 8 1.89 -3.74 3.60
C GLY A 8 1.68 -2.37 2.93
N PRO A 9 2.37 -1.29 3.36
CA PRO A 9 2.22 0.05 2.79
C PRO A 9 2.61 0.13 1.30
N ILE A 10 3.44 -0.82 0.87
CA ILE A 10 3.78 -1.13 -0.51
C ILE A 10 3.27 -2.55 -0.82
N ASP A 11 2.84 -2.80 -2.05
CA ASP A 11 2.42 -4.14 -2.45
C ASP A 11 3.56 -5.15 -2.22
N ILE A 12 3.23 -6.25 -1.53
CA ILE A 12 4.12 -7.36 -1.15
C ILE A 12 3.46 -8.69 -1.47
N ILE A 13 4.26 -9.76 -1.53
CA ILE A 13 3.76 -11.13 -1.61
C ILE A 13 3.02 -11.46 -0.31
N SER A 14 1.77 -11.90 -0.44
CA SER A 14 0.95 -12.25 0.71
C SER A 14 1.45 -13.52 1.41
N ALA A 15 1.42 -13.55 2.74
CA ALA A 15 1.97 -14.67 3.52
C ALA A 15 1.15 -15.97 3.43
N GLY A 16 -0.15 -15.89 3.14
CA GLY A 16 -1.04 -17.06 3.16
C GLY A 16 -1.07 -17.84 1.84
N THR A 17 -1.13 -17.12 0.72
CA THR A 17 -1.31 -17.68 -0.62
C THR A 17 -0.12 -17.43 -1.54
N SER A 18 0.90 -16.69 -1.08
CA SER A 18 2.06 -16.31 -1.89
C SER A 18 1.71 -15.54 -3.16
N GLU A 19 0.66 -14.69 -3.09
CA GLU A 19 0.15 -13.91 -4.22
C GLU A 19 0.60 -12.45 -4.16
N MET A 20 1.02 -11.90 -5.31
CA MET A 20 1.17 -10.47 -5.60
C MET A 20 -0.16 -9.81 -6.00
N SER A 21 -1.09 -10.57 -6.57
CA SER A 21 -2.41 -10.12 -6.97
C SER A 21 -3.27 -9.69 -5.78
N LYS A 22 -2.99 -10.22 -4.59
CA LYS A 22 -3.54 -9.74 -3.31
C LYS A 22 -2.81 -8.50 -2.82
N ARG A 23 -3.32 -7.33 -3.21
CA ARG A 23 -2.66 -6.02 -2.99
C ARG A 23 -3.16 -5.30 -1.74
N TYR A 24 -2.24 -4.73 -0.97
CA TYR A 24 -2.50 -4.02 0.29
C TYR A 24 -2.04 -2.57 0.27
N GLY A 25 -1.01 -2.28 -0.52
CA GLY A 25 -0.26 -1.05 -0.40
C GLY A 25 -0.92 0.12 -1.09
N PHE A 26 -0.58 1.30 -0.61
CA PHE A 26 -0.80 2.56 -1.32
C PHE A 26 0.26 2.81 -2.40
N ILE A 27 1.31 1.99 -2.44
CA ILE A 27 2.29 1.95 -3.53
C ILE A 27 2.11 0.63 -4.29
N TYR A 28 1.73 0.74 -5.55
CA TYR A 28 1.67 -0.37 -6.49
C TYR A 28 3.09 -0.81 -6.87
N VAL A 29 3.30 -2.13 -6.96
CA VAL A 29 4.50 -2.73 -7.53
C VAL A 29 4.10 -3.50 -8.79
N ASP A 30 4.75 -3.17 -9.90
CA ASP A 30 4.61 -3.86 -11.19
C ASP A 30 5.29 -5.23 -11.14
N GLN A 31 4.57 -6.18 -10.56
CA GLN A 31 4.90 -7.60 -10.51
C GLN A 31 3.58 -8.40 -10.43
N ASP A 32 3.53 -9.51 -11.15
CA ASP A 32 2.45 -10.50 -11.10
C ASP A 32 2.80 -11.71 -10.21
N ASP A 33 1.87 -12.67 -10.12
CA ASP A 33 2.02 -13.88 -9.30
C ASP A 33 3.10 -14.84 -9.81
N LEU A 34 3.52 -14.70 -11.07
CA LEU A 34 4.59 -15.48 -11.68
C LEU A 34 5.97 -14.77 -11.58
N GLY A 35 6.01 -13.61 -10.92
CA GLY A 35 7.22 -12.80 -10.77
C GLY A 35 7.58 -11.97 -12.00
N GLN A 36 6.69 -11.85 -12.99
CA GLN A 36 6.91 -11.04 -14.18
C GLN A 36 6.51 -9.59 -13.90
N GLY A 37 7.26 -8.64 -14.45
CA GLY A 37 7.01 -7.20 -14.32
C GLY A 37 8.31 -6.39 -14.23
N SER A 38 8.20 -5.08 -14.31
CA SER A 38 9.36 -4.17 -14.26
C SER A 38 9.81 -3.81 -12.84
N LEU A 39 9.07 -4.26 -11.83
CA LEU A 39 9.21 -3.86 -10.43
C LEU A 39 9.06 -2.34 -10.21
N LYS A 40 8.55 -1.57 -11.19
CA LYS A 40 8.29 -0.14 -11.02
C LYS A 40 7.30 0.08 -9.88
N ARG A 41 7.53 1.17 -9.14
CA ARG A 41 6.66 1.60 -8.05
C ARG A 41 5.80 2.75 -8.53
N ILE A 42 4.49 2.64 -8.32
CA ILE A 42 3.52 3.65 -8.73
C ILE A 42 2.70 4.04 -7.49
N ARG A 43 2.61 5.33 -7.20
CA ARG A 43 1.76 5.83 -6.12
C ARG A 43 0.30 5.69 -6.56
N LYS A 44 -0.51 4.98 -5.77
CA LYS A 44 -1.96 4.91 -5.92
C LYS A 44 -2.59 6.17 -5.31
N ASP A 45 -3.87 6.44 -5.57
CA ASP A 45 -4.58 7.57 -4.96
C ASP A 45 -4.57 7.48 -3.42
N LEU A 46 -4.66 6.25 -2.90
CA LEU A 46 -4.52 5.94 -1.47
C LEU A 46 -3.22 6.46 -0.84
N PHE A 47 -2.14 6.67 -1.63
CA PHE A 47 -0.89 7.26 -1.13
C PHE A 47 -1.12 8.68 -0.63
N TYR A 48 -1.78 9.51 -1.44
CA TYR A 48 -2.03 10.90 -1.08
C TYR A 48 -3.10 11.01 -0.01
N TYR A 49 -4.09 10.13 -0.02
CA TYR A 49 -5.06 10.02 1.06
C TYR A 49 -4.39 9.71 2.40
N TYR A 50 -3.53 8.69 2.47
CA TYR A 50 -2.85 8.35 3.73
C TYR A 50 -1.81 9.42 4.13
N GLN A 51 -1.17 10.07 3.16
CA GLN A 51 -0.31 11.24 3.42
C GLN A 51 -1.10 12.37 4.09
N LYS A 52 -2.34 12.65 3.63
CA LYS A 52 -3.23 13.67 4.20
C LYS A 52 -3.59 13.34 5.64
N ILE A 53 -4.01 12.10 5.92
CA ILE A 53 -4.34 11.62 7.27
C ILE A 53 -3.16 11.82 8.23
N ILE A 54 -1.94 11.45 7.81
CA ILE A 54 -0.73 11.64 8.63
C ILE A 54 -0.49 13.12 8.88
N ALA A 55 -0.56 13.95 7.84
CA ALA A 55 -0.32 15.39 7.93
C ALA A 55 -1.34 16.11 8.82
N SER A 56 -2.59 15.64 8.84
CA SER A 56 -3.65 16.15 9.71
C SER A 56 -3.66 15.51 11.10
N ASN A 57 -2.70 14.64 11.42
CA ASN A 57 -2.69 13.84 12.66
C ASN A 57 -4.04 13.11 12.91
N GLY A 58 -4.67 12.63 11.83
CA GLY A 58 -5.96 11.91 11.90
C GLY A 58 -7.22 12.78 11.87
N GLU A 59 -7.10 14.11 11.80
CA GLU A 59 -8.29 15.00 11.77
C GLU A 59 -9.04 15.02 10.42
N ASP A 60 -8.35 14.79 9.30
CA ASP A 60 -8.95 14.77 7.96
C ASP A 60 -8.96 13.34 7.40
N LEU A 61 -10.11 12.68 7.56
CA LEU A 61 -10.38 11.30 7.15
C LEU A 61 -11.30 11.20 5.90
N GLU A 62 -11.60 12.32 5.25
CA GLU A 62 -12.47 12.32 4.07
C GLU A 62 -11.70 11.80 2.85
N TYR A 63 -12.32 10.93 2.05
CA TYR A 63 -11.69 10.35 0.84
C TYR A 63 -12.01 11.17 -0.40
#